data_AF-B4U0I4-F1
#
_entry.id   AF-B4U0I4-F1
#
_cell.length_a   1.000
_cell.length_b   1.000
_cell.length_c   1.000
_cell.angle_alpha   90.00
_cell.angle_beta   90.00
_cell.angle_gamma   90.00
#
_symmetry.space_group_name_H-M   'P 1'
#
loop_
_entity.id
_entity.type
_entity.pdbx_description
1 polymer ?
#
loop_
_entity_poly.entity_id
_entity_poly.type
_entity_poly.pdbx_seq_one_letter_code
_entity_poly.pdbx_strand_id
1 'polypeptide(L)'
;MIGVSRSGYYKWLNHKETTSEETNRTLLKTIKELHTKRKGILGYRRMTRAVNRKLGTTYNKKRIRRLMRILGISSIIRRSRGYCTKTSFVNIEENILNREFAAHAPNQKWCTDVTFLQYGRRL
;
A
#
# COMPACT_ATOMS: atom_id res chain seq x y z
N MET A 1 -33.29 24.31 20.10
CA MET A 1 -33.61 24.71 18.71
C MET A 1 -32.44 24.28 17.83
N ILE A 2 -32.66 23.42 16.84
CA ILE A 2 -31.59 22.95 15.93
C ILE A 2 -31.24 24.12 15.01
N GLY A 3 -29.98 24.57 14.98
CA GLY A 3 -29.52 25.81 14.33
C GLY A 3 -29.53 25.81 12.79
N VAL A 4 -30.60 25.32 12.16
CA VAL A 4 -30.75 25.25 10.70
C VAL A 4 -31.92 26.14 10.27
N SER A 5 -31.74 26.91 9.20
CA SER A 5 -32.80 27.76 8.66
C SER A 5 -33.96 26.91 8.11
N ARG A 6 -35.18 27.41 8.29
CA ARG A 6 -36.41 26.72 7.86
C ARG A 6 -36.42 26.47 6.35
N SER A 7 -35.90 27.43 5.56
CA SER A 7 -35.74 27.29 4.11
C SER A 7 -34.71 26.22 3.71
N GLY A 8 -33.60 26.11 4.43
CA GLY A 8 -32.60 25.07 4.22
C GLY A 8 -33.15 23.66 4.50
N TYR A 9 -33.94 23.53 5.57
CA TYR A 9 -34.61 22.27 5.92
C TYR A 9 -35.56 21.79 4.82
N TYR A 10 -36.48 22.63 4.36
CA TYR A 10 -37.43 22.25 3.31
C TYR A 10 -36.76 22.07 1.95
N LYS A 11 -35.67 22.79 1.66
CA LYS A 11 -34.85 22.56 0.46
C LYS A 11 -34.22 21.16 0.48
N TRP A 12 -33.71 20.71 1.62
CA TRP A 12 -33.18 19.35 1.78
C TRP A 12 -34.31 18.31 1.71
N LEU A 13 -35.45 18.56 2.36
CA LEU A 13 -36.59 17.65 2.40
C LEU A 13 -37.16 17.37 1.00
N ASN A 14 -37.26 18.40 0.15
CA ASN A 14 -37.79 18.31 -1.20
C ASN A 14 -36.72 18.06 -2.26
N HIS A 15 -35.48 17.79 -1.84
CA HIS A 15 -34.36 17.61 -2.75
C HIS A 15 -34.52 16.33 -3.58
N LYS A 16 -34.49 16.46 -4.91
CA LYS A 16 -34.44 15.33 -5.84
C LYS A 16 -32.99 15.05 -6.24
N GLU A 17 -32.60 13.77 -6.28
CA GLU A 17 -31.24 13.38 -6.68
C GLU A 17 -30.88 14.00 -8.03
N THR A 18 -29.73 14.65 -8.08
CA THR A 18 -29.16 15.19 -9.31
C THR A 18 -28.48 14.06 -10.11
N THR A 19 -28.33 14.25 -11.42
CA THR A 19 -27.59 13.31 -12.28
C THR A 19 -26.15 13.04 -11.79
N SER A 20 -25.51 14.05 -11.19
CA SER A 20 -24.18 13.92 -10.59
C SER A 20 -24.18 13.02 -9.36
N GLU A 21 -25.22 13.08 -8.53
CA GLU A 21 -25.38 12.21 -7.37
C GLU A 21 -25.69 10.78 -7.77
N GLU A 22 -26.55 10.59 -8.77
CA GLU A 22 -26.85 9.26 -9.30
C GLU A 22 -25.59 8.59 -9.88
N THR A 23 -24.80 9.34 -10.67
CA THR A 23 -23.50 8.83 -11.14
C THR A 23 -22.53 8.54 -10.00
N ASN A 24 -22.50 9.38 -8.95
CA ASN A 24 -21.69 9.10 -7.76
C ASN A 24 -22.17 7.84 -7.02
N ARG A 25 -23.47 7.60 -6.92
CA ARG A 25 -24.05 6.41 -6.29
C ARG A 25 -23.62 5.14 -7.03
N THR A 26 -23.70 5.17 -8.36
CA THR A 26 -23.24 4.07 -9.23
C THR A 26 -21.74 3.84 -9.10
N LEU A 27 -20.95 4.91 -9.03
CA LEU A 27 -19.51 4.84 -8.80
C LEU A 27 -19.17 4.26 -7.42
N LEU A 28 -19.87 4.67 -6.35
CA LEU A 28 -19.67 4.15 -5.00
C LEU A 28 -19.90 2.63 -4.96
N LYS A 29 -20.99 2.15 -5.58
CA LYS A 29 -21.28 0.72 -5.71
C LYS A 29 -20.17 -0.01 -6.46
N THR A 30 -19.74 0.54 -7.60
CA THR A 30 -18.67 -0.05 -8.43
C THR A 30 -17.33 -0.12 -7.69
N ILE A 31 -16.95 0.92 -6.95
CA ILE A 31 -15.73 0.97 -6.14
C ILE A 31 -15.77 -0.08 -5.04
N LYS A 32 -16.91 -0.22 -4.34
CA LYS A 32 -17.10 -1.22 -3.28
C LYS A 32 -16.96 -2.64 -3.83
N GLU A 33 -17.62 -2.95 -4.94
CA GLU A 33 -17.50 -4.24 -5.63
C GLU A 33 -16.05 -4.57 -6.02
N LEU A 34 -15.36 -3.62 -6.66
CA LEU A 34 -13.97 -3.81 -7.10
C LEU A 34 -13.01 -3.97 -5.92
N HIS A 35 -13.24 -3.25 -4.83
CA HIS A 35 -12.44 -3.33 -3.62
C HIS A 35 -12.55 -4.73 -3.00
N THR A 36 -13.78 -5.24 -2.83
CA THR A 36 -14.03 -6.59 -2.31
C THR A 36 -13.45 -7.67 -3.23
N LYS A 37 -13.71 -7.59 -4.54
CA LYS A 37 -13.19 -8.56 -5.53
C LYS A 37 -11.67 -8.65 -5.54
N ARG A 38 -10.97 -7.55 -5.24
CA ARG A 38 -9.52 -7.46 -5.24
C ARG A 38 -8.92 -7.52 -3.84
N LYS A 39 -9.69 -7.92 -2.82
CA LYS A 39 -9.24 -8.06 -1.42
C LYS A 39 -8.48 -6.83 -0.92
N GLY A 40 -8.94 -5.64 -1.30
CA GLY A 40 -8.34 -4.37 -0.89
C GLY A 40 -6.95 -4.02 -1.43
N ILE A 41 -6.42 -4.77 -2.40
CA ILE A 41 -5.11 -4.51 -3.00
C ILE A 41 -5.08 -3.20 -3.81
N LEU A 42 -6.22 -2.76 -4.35
CA LEU A 42 -6.29 -1.59 -5.23
C LEU A 42 -6.33 -0.27 -4.45
N GLY A 43 -5.23 0.47 -4.49
CA GLY A 43 -5.23 1.90 -4.15
C GLY A 43 -5.88 2.79 -5.23
N TYR A 44 -6.14 4.06 -4.89
CA TYR A 44 -6.97 4.94 -5.73
C TYR A 44 -6.50 5.11 -7.18
N ARG A 45 -5.19 5.11 -7.45
CA ARG A 45 -4.66 5.19 -8.82
C ARG A 45 -5.05 3.97 -9.66
N ARG A 46 -4.87 2.77 -9.09
CA ARG A 46 -5.24 1.50 -9.73
C ARG A 46 -6.75 1.32 -9.79
N MET A 47 -7.47 1.76 -8.75
CA MET A 47 -8.93 1.80 -8.73
C MET A 47 -9.48 2.68 -9.86
N THR A 48 -8.91 3.86 -10.09
CA THR A 48 -9.32 4.77 -11.18
C THR A 48 -9.23 4.07 -12.53
N ARG A 49 -8.09 3.41 -12.81
CA ARG A 49 -7.92 2.62 -14.05
C ARG A 49 -8.92 1.48 -14.16
N ALA A 50 -9.17 0.76 -13.06
CA ALA A 50 -10.10 -0.37 -13.06
C ALA A 50 -11.56 0.08 -13.29
N VAL A 51 -11.99 1.17 -12.66
CA VAL A 51 -13.33 1.75 -12.83
C VAL A 51 -13.49 2.25 -14.27
N ASN A 52 -12.55 3.05 -14.76
CA ASN A 52 -12.56 3.59 -16.12
C ASN A 52 -12.62 2.48 -17.18
N ARG A 53 -11.84 1.41 -16.99
CA ARG A 53 -11.86 0.25 -17.90
C ARG A 53 -13.16 -0.54 -17.81
N LYS A 54 -13.75 -0.72 -16.62
CA LYS A 54 -15.01 -1.45 -16.44
C LYS A 54 -16.20 -0.71 -17.05
N LEU A 55 -16.21 0.62 -16.93
CA LEU A 55 -17.33 1.47 -17.34
C LEU A 55 -17.12 2.15 -18.70
N GLY A 56 -15.98 1.97 -19.36
CA GLY A 56 -15.66 2.67 -20.62
C GLY A 56 -15.59 4.19 -20.47
N THR A 57 -15.13 4.68 -19.33
CA THR A 57 -15.16 6.12 -18.97
C THR A 57 -13.77 6.67 -18.64
N THR A 58 -13.66 8.00 -18.51
CA THR A 58 -12.40 8.71 -18.21
C THR A 58 -12.52 9.56 -16.94
N TYR A 59 -12.98 8.96 -15.84
CA TYR A 59 -13.10 9.69 -14.57
C TYR A 59 -11.73 10.13 -14.02
N ASN A 60 -11.71 11.35 -13.46
CA ASN A 60 -10.55 11.91 -12.81
C ASN A 60 -10.20 11.14 -11.52
N LYS A 61 -8.90 10.84 -11.33
CA LYS A 61 -8.36 10.20 -10.13
C LYS A 61 -8.74 10.90 -8.82
N LYS A 62 -8.91 12.22 -8.82
CA LYS A 62 -9.34 13.00 -7.64
C LYS A 62 -10.78 12.66 -7.24
N ARG A 63 -11.70 12.50 -8.21
CA ARG A 63 -13.10 12.10 -7.95
C ARG A 63 -13.16 10.71 -7.31
N ILE A 64 -12.45 9.74 -7.90
CA ILE A 64 -12.37 8.38 -7.35
C ILE A 64 -11.76 8.39 -5.94
N ARG A 65 -10.68 9.16 -5.71
CA ARG A 65 -10.08 9.30 -4.37
C ARG A 65 -11.07 9.88 -3.35
N ARG A 66 -11.85 10.89 -3.71
CA ARG A 66 -12.90 11.47 -2.85
C ARG A 66 -13.95 10.41 -2.49
N LEU A 67 -14.48 9.69 -3.47
CA LEU A 67 -15.48 8.64 -3.25
C LEU A 67 -14.94 7.48 -2.41
N MET A 68 -13.69 7.08 -2.62
CA MET A 68 -13.04 6.08 -1.76
C MET A 68 -12.92 6.55 -0.31
N ARG A 69 -12.59 7.84 -0.06
CA ARG A 69 -12.57 8.40 1.30
C ARG A 69 -13.96 8.39 1.95
N ILE A 70 -15.01 8.72 1.20
CA ILE A 70 -16.40 8.66 1.70
C ILE A 70 -16.77 7.25 2.13
N LEU A 71 -16.31 6.23 1.39
CA LEU A 71 -16.53 4.82 1.76
C LEU A 71 -15.60 4.30 2.86
N GLY A 72 -14.63 5.10 3.33
CA GLY A 72 -13.60 4.62 4.26
C GLY A 72 -12.64 3.58 3.65
N ILE A 73 -12.55 3.51 2.32
CA ILE A 73 -11.78 2.49 1.60
C ILE A 73 -10.37 2.99 1.29
N SER A 74 -9.35 2.23 1.70
CA SER A 74 -7.95 2.46 1.36
C SER A 74 -7.28 1.19 0.80
N SER A 75 -6.11 1.36 0.17
CA SER A 75 -5.29 0.22 -0.22
C SER A 75 -4.77 -0.47 1.02
N ILE A 76 -4.90 -1.79 1.09
CA ILE A 76 -4.22 -2.61 2.08
C ILE A 76 -2.74 -2.67 1.67
N ILE A 77 -1.87 -2.14 2.51
CA ILE A 77 -0.41 -2.26 2.35
C ILE A 77 0.01 -3.50 3.13
N ARG A 78 0.53 -4.52 2.44
CA ARG A 78 1.07 -5.69 3.13
C ARG A 78 2.33 -5.28 3.88
N ARG A 79 2.40 -5.57 5.18
CA ARG A 79 3.64 -5.40 5.96
C ARG A 79 4.74 -6.25 5.31
N SER A 80 5.91 -5.65 5.08
CA SER A 80 7.06 -6.41 4.61
C SER A 80 7.41 -7.45 5.66
N ARG A 81 7.52 -8.72 5.26
CA ARG A 81 8.13 -9.74 6.11
C ARG A 81 9.63 -9.55 5.92
N GLY A 82 10.35 -9.17 6.98
CA GLY A 82 11.76 -8.73 6.92
C GLY A 82 12.75 -9.74 6.31
N TYR A 83 12.27 -10.94 5.99
CA TYR A 83 13.04 -12.04 5.42
C TYR A 83 12.10 -12.83 4.50
N CYS A 84 12.45 -12.91 3.21
CA CYS A 84 11.78 -13.79 2.25
C CYS A 84 12.36 -15.21 2.31
N THR A 85 13.62 -15.32 2.73
CA THR A 85 14.34 -16.55 2.96
C THR A 85 14.25 -16.85 4.45
N LYS A 86 13.73 -18.02 4.84
CA LYS A 86 14.07 -18.56 6.16
C LYS A 86 15.55 -18.84 6.09
N THR A 87 16.40 -17.96 6.60
CA THR A 87 17.78 -18.32 6.88
C THR A 87 17.69 -19.46 7.86
N SER A 88 17.94 -20.69 7.42
CA SER A 88 18.26 -21.77 8.33
C SER A 88 19.49 -21.30 9.08
N PHE A 89 19.28 -20.81 10.30
CA PHE A 89 20.32 -20.48 11.28
C PHE A 89 21.04 -21.76 11.75
N VAL A 90 21.49 -22.60 10.82
CA VAL A 90 21.92 -23.97 11.14
C VAL A 90 23.37 -24.25 10.75
N ASN A 91 24.03 -23.34 10.03
CA ASN A 91 25.48 -23.45 9.82
C ASN A 91 26.19 -22.34 10.58
N ILE A 92 25.93 -22.25 11.89
CA ILE A 92 26.83 -21.54 12.80
C ILE A 92 27.93 -22.54 13.11
N GLU A 93 28.95 -22.60 12.27
CA GLU A 93 30.16 -23.35 12.59
C GLU A 93 30.76 -22.81 13.89
N GLU A 94 31.43 -23.68 14.63
CA GLU A 94 32.08 -23.28 15.88
C GLU A 94 33.08 -22.15 15.60
N ASN A 95 33.05 -21.10 16.43
CA ASN A 95 34.03 -20.01 16.34
C ASN A 95 35.36 -20.50 16.95
N ILE A 96 36.14 -21.25 16.16
CA ILE A 96 37.41 -21.84 16.56
C ILE A 96 38.40 -20.76 17.06
N LEU A 97 38.37 -19.57 16.46
CA LEU A 97 39.30 -18.49 16.80
C LEU A 97 38.97 -17.83 18.14
N ASN A 98 37.70 -17.80 18.54
CA ASN A 98 37.20 -17.26 19.81
C ASN A 98 37.86 -15.92 20.28
N ARG A 99 38.10 -15.00 19.34
CA ARG A 99 38.79 -13.70 19.55
C ARG A 99 40.25 -13.80 20.02
N GLU A 100 40.88 -14.95 19.92
CA GLU A 100 42.30 -15.14 20.23
C GLU A 100 43.14 -14.79 18.99
N PHE A 101 43.49 -13.51 18.85
CA PHE A 101 44.24 -13.03 17.68
C PHE A 101 45.77 -13.11 17.81
N ALA A 102 46.28 -13.44 19.01
CA ALA A 102 47.72 -13.58 19.23
C ALA A 102 48.29 -14.82 18.54
N ALA A 103 49.46 -14.70 17.90
CA ALA A 103 50.19 -15.81 17.27
C ALA A 103 51.68 -15.69 17.60
N HIS A 104 52.35 -16.82 17.83
CA HIS A 104 53.77 -16.87 18.17
C HIS A 104 54.67 -17.00 16.93
N ALA A 105 54.12 -17.46 15.81
CA ALA A 105 54.82 -17.59 14.54
C ALA A 105 53.88 -17.29 13.35
N PRO A 106 54.42 -16.97 12.16
CA PRO A 106 53.64 -16.86 10.93
C PRO A 106 52.85 -18.14 10.62
N ASN A 107 51.76 -18.02 9.85
CA ASN A 107 50.92 -19.12 9.36
C ASN A 107 50.15 -19.93 10.43
N GLN A 108 50.03 -19.44 11.66
CA GLN A 108 49.26 -20.13 12.72
C GLN A 108 47.75 -19.83 12.68
N LYS A 109 47.34 -18.66 12.19
CA LYS A 109 45.94 -18.21 12.17
C LYS A 109 45.67 -17.49 10.84
N TRP A 110 44.64 -17.91 10.11
CA TRP A 110 44.23 -17.33 8.84
C TRP A 110 42.78 -16.84 8.95
N CYS A 111 42.53 -15.59 8.59
CA CYS A 111 41.19 -14.99 8.60
C CYS A 111 40.95 -14.33 7.24
N THR A 112 39.74 -14.47 6.72
CA THR A 112 39.31 -13.85 5.46
C THR A 112 38.11 -12.93 5.74
N ASP A 113 38.15 -11.71 5.19
CA ASP A 113 36.98 -10.85 5.13
C ASP A 113 36.42 -10.82 3.70
N VAL A 114 35.10 -10.63 3.61
CA VAL A 114 34.44 -10.35 2.34
C VAL A 114 33.90 -8.92 2.41
N THR A 115 34.58 -8.02 1.72
CA THR A 115 34.13 -6.63 1.57
C THR A 115 33.28 -6.47 0.31
N PHE A 116 31.99 -6.13 0.48
CA PHE A 116 31.11 -5.81 -0.64
C PHE A 116 31.34 -4.40 -1.14
N LEU A 117 31.86 -4.28 -2.36
CA LEU A 117 32.01 -3.00 -3.06
C LEU A 117 30.76 -2.72 -3.89
N GLN A 118 30.07 -1.61 -3.61
CA GLN A 118 28.95 -1.15 -4.44
C GLN A 118 29.49 -0.32 -5.61
N TYR A 119 29.33 -0.81 -6.84
CA TYR A 119 29.72 -0.09 -8.06
C TYR A 119 28.48 0.38 -8.84
N GLY A 120 28.52 1.63 -9.33
CA GLY A 120 27.47 2.26 -10.16
C GLY A 120 26.61 3.32 -9.44
N ARG A 121 26.32 4.43 -10.12
CA ARG A 121 25.29 5.40 -9.66
C ARG A 121 23.92 4.76 -9.81
N ARG A 122 23.12 4.75 -8.73
CA ARG A 122 21.68 4.50 -8.82
C ARG A 122 21.05 5.64 -9.63
N LEU A 123 20.63 5.33 -10.86
CA LEU A 123 19.71 6.17 -11.64
C LEU A 123 18.30 6.13 -11.04
#